data_AF-A0AAU1VVZ5-F1
#
_entry.id   AF-A0AAU1VVZ5-F1
#
_cell.length_a   1.000
_cell.length_b   1.000
_cell.length_c   1.000
_cell.angle_alpha   90.00
_cell.angle_beta   90.00
_cell.angle_gamma   90.00
#
_symmetry.space_group_name_H-M   'P 1'
#
loop_
_entity.id
_entity.type
_entity.pdbx_description
1 polymer ?
#
loop_
_entity_poly.entity_id
_entity_poly.type
_entity_poly.pdbx_seq_one_letter_code
_entity_poly.pdbx_strand_id
1 'polypeptide(L)'
;MSWVANVMLSVDVADNAKVQVLSEWLRKDAPRRTQPQAHGVGFLKLLTSPETNEWGGWKHPECEVWAGALNHADLDVLRQRVFGTAWREPNLVQLLVMDQEEGFFRMWMIRDNELRQYAPLQPNEDDDGFYLD
;
A
#
# COMPACT_ATOMS: atom_id res chain seq x y z
N MET A 1 -20.15 -6.65 -8.07
CA MET A 1 -19.65 -6.37 -6.72
C MET A 1 -18.28 -5.73 -6.87
N SER A 2 -18.01 -4.61 -6.19
CA SER A 2 -16.67 -3.97 -6.21
C SER A 2 -15.72 -4.82 -5.36
N TRP A 3 -14.44 -4.92 -5.74
CA TRP A 3 -13.41 -5.55 -4.90
C TRP A 3 -12.42 -4.48 -4.44
N VAL A 4 -12.35 -4.17 -3.15
CA VAL A 4 -11.58 -3.02 -2.65
C VAL A 4 -10.40 -3.45 -1.80
N ALA A 5 -9.20 -2.95 -2.13
CA ALA A 5 -8.02 -3.09 -1.29
C ALA A 5 -7.61 -1.72 -0.73
N ASN A 6 -7.27 -1.66 0.55
CA ASN A 6 -6.71 -0.48 1.19
C ASN A 6 -5.19 -0.56 1.17
N VAL A 7 -4.53 0.50 0.71
CA VAL A 7 -3.07 0.56 0.59
C VAL A 7 -2.55 1.79 1.29
N MET A 8 -1.48 1.61 2.07
CA MET A 8 -0.63 2.68 2.56
C MET A 8 0.82 2.43 2.16
N LEU A 9 1.56 3.50 1.88
CA LEU A 9 2.96 3.46 1.52
C LEU A 9 3.71 4.53 2.30
N SER A 10 4.69 4.11 3.09
CA SER A 10 5.64 5.00 3.75
C SER A 10 7.02 4.85 3.13
N VAL A 11 7.66 5.98 2.83
CA VAL A 11 8.97 6.08 2.19
C VAL A 11 9.72 7.29 2.75
N ASP A 12 11.01 7.40 2.43
CA ASP A 12 11.78 8.62 2.68
C ASP A 12 11.24 9.81 1.84
N VAL A 13 11.33 11.03 2.37
CA VAL A 13 10.86 12.24 1.69
C VAL A 13 11.51 12.48 0.33
N ALA A 14 12.76 12.04 0.14
CA ALA A 14 13.44 12.12 -1.14
C ALA A 14 12.80 11.23 -2.23
N ASP A 15 11.95 10.27 -1.84
CA ASP A 15 11.29 9.34 -2.74
C ASP A 15 9.83 9.73 -3.08
N ASN A 16 9.31 10.84 -2.55
CA ASN A 16 7.94 11.32 -2.82
C ASN A 16 7.57 11.44 -4.30
N ALA A 17 8.49 11.94 -5.12
CA ALA A 17 8.25 12.06 -6.57
C ALA A 17 8.01 10.68 -7.22
N LYS A 18 8.62 9.62 -6.70
CA LYS A 18 8.42 8.25 -7.18
C LYS A 18 7.07 7.71 -6.75
N VAL A 19 6.60 8.07 -5.55
CA VAL A 19 5.24 7.72 -5.10
C VAL A 19 4.18 8.44 -5.93
N GLN A 20 4.41 9.68 -6.35
CA GLN A 20 3.52 10.38 -7.27
C GLN A 20 3.43 9.66 -8.64
N VAL A 21 4.57 9.21 -9.18
CA VAL A 21 4.61 8.40 -10.41
C VAL A 21 3.87 7.07 -10.23
N LEU A 22 4.06 6.39 -9.10
CA LEU A 22 3.32 5.17 -8.75
C LEU A 22 1.80 5.44 -8.65
N SER A 23 1.41 6.55 -8.02
CA SER A 23 0.02 6.97 -7.87
C SER A 23 -0.64 7.27 -9.21
N GLU A 24 0.07 7.90 -10.15
CA GLU A 24 -0.45 8.09 -11.51
C GLU A 24 -0.54 6.80 -12.32
N TRP A 25 0.44 5.91 -12.16
CA TRP A 25 0.35 4.57 -12.75
C TRP A 25 -0.88 3.81 -12.21
N LEU A 26 -1.17 3.86 -10.90
CA LEU A 26 -2.39 3.30 -10.32
C LEU A 26 -3.66 3.88 -10.96
N ARG A 27 -3.66 5.19 -11.25
CA ARG A 27 -4.81 5.90 -11.79
C ARG A 27 -5.13 5.50 -13.22
N LYS A 28 -4.11 5.21 -14.02
CA LYS A 28 -4.25 5.07 -15.49
C LYS A 28 -3.97 3.68 -16.01
N ASP A 29 -2.93 3.03 -15.49
CA ASP A 29 -2.26 1.92 -16.18
C ASP A 29 -2.22 0.64 -15.36
N ALA A 30 -2.42 0.71 -14.04
CA ALA A 30 -2.42 -0.48 -13.20
C ALA A 30 -3.55 -1.43 -13.62
N PRO A 31 -3.25 -2.72 -13.84
CA PRO A 31 -4.24 -3.68 -14.29
C PRO A 31 -5.22 -4.03 -13.19
N ARG A 32 -6.44 -4.38 -13.60
CA ARG A 32 -7.43 -4.96 -12.71
C ARG A 32 -7.21 -6.46 -12.54
N ARG A 33 -7.37 -6.96 -11.30
CA ARG A 33 -7.39 -8.40 -11.02
C ARG A 33 -8.43 -9.08 -11.90
N THR A 34 -8.09 -10.26 -12.42
CA THR A 34 -8.93 -11.09 -13.31
C THR A 34 -9.32 -10.45 -14.66
N GLN A 35 -8.97 -9.18 -14.91
CA GLN A 35 -9.26 -8.45 -16.15
C GLN A 35 -8.05 -7.58 -16.54
N PRO A 36 -6.90 -8.17 -16.89
CA PRO A 36 -5.65 -7.44 -17.10
C PRO A 36 -5.71 -6.42 -18.25
N GLN A 37 -6.67 -6.55 -19.18
CA GLN A 37 -6.94 -5.58 -20.24
C GLN A 37 -7.63 -4.29 -19.75
N ALA A 38 -8.22 -4.32 -18.54
CA ALA A 38 -8.84 -3.16 -17.91
C ALA A 38 -7.85 -2.50 -16.95
N HIS A 39 -7.70 -1.19 -17.06
CA HIS A 39 -6.72 -0.43 -16.29
C HIS A 39 -7.37 0.64 -15.42
N GLY A 40 -6.59 1.22 -14.52
CA GLY A 40 -7.02 2.25 -13.60
C GLY A 40 -7.78 1.66 -12.42
N VAL A 41 -7.12 1.69 -11.25
CA VAL A 41 -7.59 1.03 -10.02
C VAL A 41 -7.75 2.02 -8.88
N GLY A 42 -7.39 3.29 -9.03
CA GLY A 42 -7.44 4.28 -7.96
C GLY A 42 -6.17 5.10 -7.91
N PHE A 43 -5.88 5.78 -6.81
CA PHE A 43 -4.64 6.55 -6.66
C PHE A 43 -4.30 6.72 -5.18
N LEU A 44 -3.04 7.04 -4.90
CA LEU A 44 -2.58 7.38 -3.56
C LEU A 44 -2.53 8.91 -3.37
N LYS A 45 -2.84 9.37 -2.16
CA LYS A 45 -2.69 10.77 -1.73
C LYS A 45 -1.79 10.82 -0.49
N LEU A 46 -0.92 11.82 -0.41
CA LEU A 46 -0.13 12.11 0.79
C LEU A 46 -1.08 12.50 1.93
N LEU A 47 -1.01 11.78 3.05
CA LEU A 47 -1.84 11.99 4.23
C LEU A 47 -1.17 12.87 5.28
N THR A 48 0.15 12.97 5.26
CA THR A 48 0.97 13.59 6.32
C THR A 48 1.53 14.96 5.91
N SER A 49 0.98 15.58 4.86
CA SER A 49 1.43 16.92 4.46
C SER A 49 1.03 17.94 5.55
N PRO A 50 1.82 19.00 5.79
CA PRO A 50 1.49 20.03 6.78
C PRO A 50 0.11 20.65 6.58
N GLU A 51 -0.39 20.69 5.33
CA GLU A 51 -1.66 21.32 4.95
C GLU A 51 -2.87 20.39 5.05
N THR A 52 -2.68 19.06 4.95
CA THR A 52 -3.80 18.09 4.89
C THR A 52 -3.70 16.95 5.90
N ASN A 53 -2.90 17.14 6.95
CA ASN A 53 -2.64 16.13 7.98
C ASN A 53 -3.68 16.15 9.11
N GLU A 54 -4.26 14.98 9.40
CA GLU A 54 -5.26 14.76 10.46
C GLU A 54 -4.69 13.97 11.66
N TRP A 55 -3.36 13.94 11.82
CA TRP A 55 -2.74 13.22 12.92
C TRP A 55 -3.01 13.89 14.26
N GLY A 56 -3.33 13.09 15.27
CA GLY A 56 -3.52 13.58 16.64
C GLY A 56 -2.21 14.00 17.32
N GLY A 57 -2.32 14.84 18.35
CA GLY A 57 -1.19 15.30 19.17
C GLY A 57 -0.75 16.74 18.85
N TRP A 58 0.42 17.14 19.37
CA TRP A 58 0.96 18.51 19.25
C TRP A 58 2.18 18.62 18.34
N LYS A 59 2.51 17.53 17.64
CA LYS A 59 3.68 17.42 16.77
C LYS A 59 3.27 16.91 15.39
N HIS A 60 4.06 17.25 14.38
CA HIS A 60 3.90 16.69 13.05
C HIS A 60 4.47 15.27 13.01
N PRO A 61 3.88 14.35 12.22
CA PRO A 61 4.47 13.06 11.98
C PRO A 61 5.87 13.22 11.36
N GLU A 62 6.84 12.45 11.86
CA GLU A 62 8.22 12.41 11.32
C GLU A 62 8.36 11.37 10.19
N CYS A 63 7.26 11.04 9.53
CA CYS A 63 7.22 10.13 8.40
C CYS A 63 6.20 10.61 7.38
N GLU A 64 6.41 10.22 6.12
CA GLU A 64 5.44 10.44 5.08
C GLU A 64 4.64 9.17 4.82
N VAL A 65 3.31 9.33 4.78
CA VAL A 65 2.38 8.24 4.50
C VAL A 65 1.48 8.64 3.36
N TRP A 66 1.52 7.86 2.29
CA TRP A 66 0.61 7.93 1.16
C TRP A 66 -0.44 6.84 1.30
N ALA A 67 -1.70 7.11 1.00
CA ALA A 67 -2.75 6.10 1.10
C ALA A 67 -3.83 6.22 0.01
N GLY A 68 -4.51 5.11 -0.25
CA GLY A 68 -5.66 5.06 -1.15
C GLY A 68 -6.44 3.75 -1.03
N ALA A 69 -7.72 3.82 -1.38
CA ALA A 69 -8.55 2.65 -1.61
C ALA A 69 -8.54 2.34 -3.11
N LEU A 70 -8.16 1.10 -3.46
CA LEU A 70 -7.98 0.66 -4.83
C LEU A 70 -9.07 -0.33 -5.23
N ASN A 71 -9.73 -0.10 -6.36
CA ASN A 71 -10.78 -0.94 -6.90
C ASN A 71 -10.24 -1.96 -7.91
N HIS A 72 -10.51 -3.23 -7.64
CA HIS A 72 -10.06 -4.38 -8.40
C HIS A 72 -8.55 -4.39 -8.66
N ALA A 73 -7.71 -3.84 -7.78
CA ALA A 73 -6.27 -3.85 -8.01
C ALA A 73 -5.70 -5.27 -8.04
N ASP A 74 -4.81 -5.51 -8.99
CA ASP A 74 -3.89 -6.65 -8.94
C ASP A 74 -2.77 -6.34 -7.94
N LEU A 75 -2.83 -6.99 -6.77
CA LEU A 75 -1.91 -6.74 -5.66
C LEU A 75 -0.51 -7.35 -5.89
N ASP A 76 -0.40 -8.38 -6.73
CA ASP A 76 0.91 -8.91 -7.14
C ASP A 76 1.64 -7.91 -8.02
N VAL A 77 0.95 -7.36 -9.02
CA VAL A 77 1.54 -6.35 -9.91
C VAL A 77 1.89 -5.08 -9.13
N LEU A 78 1.05 -4.65 -8.18
CA LEU A 78 1.37 -3.53 -7.30
C LEU A 78 2.65 -3.79 -6.49
N ARG A 79 2.73 -4.94 -5.82
CA ARG A 79 3.92 -5.34 -5.03
C ARG A 79 5.18 -5.36 -5.88
N GLN A 80 5.11 -5.94 -7.08
CA GLN A 80 6.24 -5.95 -8.02
C GLN A 80 6.61 -4.55 -8.51
N ARG A 81 5.63 -3.69 -8.77
CA ARG A 81 5.86 -2.29 -9.18
C ARG A 81 6.56 -1.49 -8.08
N VAL A 82 6.14 -1.67 -6.82
CA VAL A 82 6.81 -1.07 -5.66
C VAL A 82 8.23 -1.61 -5.54
N PHE A 83 8.43 -2.93 -5.60
CA PHE A 83 9.76 -3.53 -5.52
C PHE A 83 10.71 -3.05 -6.64
N GLY A 84 10.23 -2.96 -7.88
CA GLY A 84 11.02 -2.54 -9.04
C GLY A 84 11.25 -1.03 -9.15
N THR A 85 10.70 -0.23 -8.25
CA THR A 85 10.94 1.22 -8.22
C THR A 85 12.36 1.47 -7.70
N ALA A 86 13.11 2.35 -8.36
CA ALA A 86 14.47 2.73 -7.95
C ALA A 86 14.45 3.68 -6.74
N TRP A 87 14.02 3.18 -5.58
CA TRP A 87 14.02 3.90 -4.31
C TRP A 87 15.42 4.39 -3.96
N ARG A 88 15.51 5.58 -3.37
CA ARG A 88 16.77 6.09 -2.84
C ARG A 88 17.18 5.26 -1.62
N GLU A 89 16.22 5.02 -0.72
CA GLU A 89 16.42 4.26 0.50
C GLU A 89 15.47 3.04 0.53
N PRO A 90 15.76 1.96 -0.23
CA PRO A 90 14.86 0.81 -0.37
C PRO A 90 14.53 0.15 0.97
N ASN A 91 15.46 0.16 1.93
CA ASN A 91 15.24 -0.40 3.26
C ASN A 91 14.22 0.40 4.11
N LEU A 92 13.88 1.63 3.72
CA LEU A 92 12.87 2.43 4.41
C LEU A 92 11.47 2.26 3.83
N VAL A 93 11.33 1.59 2.68
CA VAL A 93 10.03 1.39 2.02
C VAL A 93 9.16 0.43 2.82
N GLN A 94 7.96 0.89 3.17
CA GLN A 94 6.93 0.12 3.86
C GLN A 94 5.62 0.21 3.09
N LEU A 95 5.21 -0.89 2.49
CA LEU A 95 3.91 -1.01 1.82
C LEU A 95 2.96 -1.81 2.71
N LEU A 96 1.91 -1.17 3.23
CA LEU A 96 0.85 -1.85 3.97
C LEU A 96 -0.33 -2.10 3.02
N VAL A 97 -0.78 -3.35 2.96
CA VAL A 97 -1.89 -3.78 2.11
C VAL A 97 -2.91 -4.52 2.96
N MET A 98 -4.19 -4.18 2.80
CA MET A 98 -5.33 -4.92 3.33
C MET A 98 -6.28 -5.18 2.18
N ASP A 99 -6.34 -6.43 1.72
CA ASP A 99 -7.30 -6.85 0.69
C ASP A 99 -8.73 -6.92 1.27
N GLN A 100 -9.76 -7.00 0.42
CA GLN A 100 -11.16 -6.86 0.83
C GLN A 100 -11.60 -7.84 1.92
N GLU A 101 -11.09 -9.07 1.86
CA GLU A 101 -11.45 -10.17 2.77
C GLU A 101 -10.52 -10.21 3.99
N GLU A 102 -9.53 -9.32 4.07
CA GLU A 102 -8.58 -9.24 5.17
C GLU A 102 -9.09 -8.23 6.21
N GLY A 103 -9.09 -8.62 7.49
CA GLY A 103 -9.40 -7.80 8.64
C GLY A 103 -8.21 -6.98 9.16
N PHE A 104 -7.01 -7.16 8.61
CA PHE A 104 -5.82 -6.42 9.01
C PHE A 104 -4.83 -6.17 7.85
N PHE A 105 -3.99 -5.15 8.02
CA PHE A 105 -2.91 -4.85 7.08
C PHE A 105 -1.74 -5.82 7.22
N ARG A 106 -1.22 -6.27 6.09
CA ARG A 106 0.08 -6.93 5.98
C ARG A 106 1.12 -5.93 5.49
N MET A 107 2.26 -5.85 6.17
CA MET A 107 3.37 -4.98 5.77
C MET A 107 4.31 -5.71 4.83
N TRP A 108 4.76 -5.04 3.77
CA TRP A 108 5.74 -5.50 2.82
C TRP A 108 6.92 -4.54 2.83
N MET A 109 8.13 -5.05 3.00
CA MET A 109 9.36 -4.25 3.02
C MET A 109 10.40 -4.86 2.10
N ILE A 110 11.27 -4.01 1.54
CA ILE A 110 12.41 -4.47 0.75
C ILE A 110 13.58 -4.74 1.71
N ARG A 111 14.03 -5.99 1.79
CA ARG A 111 15.15 -6.43 2.66
C ARG A 111 16.04 -7.38 1.89
N ASP A 112 17.34 -7.17 1.95
CA ASP A 112 18.34 -7.96 1.22
C ASP A 112 18.01 -8.09 -0.29
N ASN A 113 17.51 -7.01 -0.89
CA ASN A 113 17.06 -6.97 -2.28
C ASN A 113 15.90 -7.93 -2.61
N GLU A 114 15.08 -8.26 -1.62
CA GLU A 114 13.86 -9.06 -1.76
C GLU A 114 12.67 -8.31 -1.16
N LEU A 115 11.48 -8.46 -1.74
CA LEU A 115 10.24 -7.99 -1.13
C LEU A 115 9.74 -9.05 -0.14
N ARG A 116 9.74 -8.74 1.16
CA ARG A 116 9.34 -9.64 2.24
C ARG A 116 8.10 -9.14 2.95
N GLN A 117 7.20 -10.06 3.30
CA GLN A 117 6.02 -9.77 4.12
C GLN A 117 6.36 -9.86 5.61
N TYR A 118 5.82 -8.93 6.39
CA TYR A 118 5.88 -8.83 7.85
C TYR A 118 4.46 -8.66 8.39
N ALA A 119 3.87 -9.76 8.86
CA ALA A 119 2.56 -9.78 9.50
C ALA A 119 2.38 -11.09 10.28
N PRO A 120 1.43 -11.17 11.23
CA PRO A 120 0.98 -12.45 11.74
C PRO A 120 0.45 -13.30 10.57
N LEU A 121 0.93 -14.54 10.45
CA LEU A 121 0.35 -15.52 9.53
C LEU A 121 -0.86 -16.23 10.15
N GLN A 122 -0.88 -16.29 11.49
CA GLN A 122 -1.98 -16.80 12.31
C GLN A 122 -2.09 -15.99 13.62
N PRO A 123 -3.29 -15.87 14.20
CA PRO A 123 -4.54 -16.30 13.61
C PRO A 123 -4.90 -15.38 12.42
N ASN A 124 -5.62 -15.90 11.43
CA ASN A 124 -6.15 -15.16 10.28
C ASN A 124 -7.66 -15.41 10.15
N GLU A 125 -8.30 -14.72 9.21
CA GLU A 125 -9.75 -14.68 9.03
C GLU A 125 -10.37 -16.06 8.73
N ASP A 126 -9.57 -17.02 8.25
CA ASP A 126 -9.98 -18.40 7.98
C ASP A 126 -9.82 -19.34 9.19
N ASP A 127 -9.16 -18.90 10.27
CA ASP A 127 -8.93 -19.72 11.46
C ASP A 127 -10.18 -19.76 12.37
N ASP A 128 -10.53 -20.96 12.86
CA ASP A 128 -11.62 -21.15 13.82
C ASP A 128 -11.40 -20.28 15.08
N GLY A 129 -12.41 -19.48 15.42
CA GLY A 129 -12.37 -18.57 16.57
C GLY A 129 -11.60 -17.26 16.35
N PHE A 130 -11.26 -16.92 15.09
CA PHE A 130 -10.66 -15.62 14.77
C PHE A 130 -11.58 -14.45 15.12
N TYR A 131 -12.85 -14.55 14.73
CA TYR A 131 -13.88 -13.60 15.13
C TYR A 131 -14.54 -14.05 16.43
N LEU A 132 -14.75 -13.11 17.35
CA LEU A 132 -15.62 -13.34 18.49
C LEU A 132 -17.07 -13.38 17.98
N ASP A 133 -17.80 -14.44 18.31
CA ASP A 133 -19.24 -14.58 18.04
C ASP A 133 -20.08 -13.45 18.69
#